data_AF-A0A536W7N9-F1
#
_entry.id   AF-A0A536W7N9-F1
#
_cell.length_a   1.000
_cell.length_b   1.000
_cell.length_c   1.000
_cell.angle_alpha   90.00
_cell.angle_beta   90.00
_cell.angle_gamma   90.00
#
_symmetry.space_group_name_H-M   'P 1'
#
loop_
_entity.id
_entity.type
_entity.pdbx_description
1 polymer ?
#
loop_
_entity_poly.entity_id
_entity_poly.type
_entity_poly.pdbx_seq_one_letter_code
_entity_poly.pdbx_strand_id
1 'polypeptide(L)'
;MSYATLMYIWENRAPVSTIITNQHTTRVKMIVAESGNDRLGEWREEVRNVHEDYKRAFGEEPPMTRSVGIMTDTDNTGEKVHAYYGDISFQRAARP
;
A
#
# COMPACT_ATOMS: atom_id res chain seq x y z
N MET A 1 19.97 -10.91 -0.09
CA MET A 1 18.98 -10.52 0.95
C MET A 1 17.80 -9.88 0.25
N SER A 2 16.57 -10.30 0.55
CA SER A 2 15.36 -9.66 0.01
C SER A 2 15.06 -8.36 0.76
N TYR A 3 14.61 -7.34 0.04
CA TYR A 3 14.16 -6.07 0.64
C TYR A 3 12.79 -6.25 1.32
N ALA A 4 12.49 -5.43 2.32
CA ALA A 4 11.17 -5.39 2.94
C ALA A 4 10.30 -4.52 2.03
N THR A 5 9.09 -4.98 1.77
CA THR A 5 8.14 -4.25 0.95
C THR A 5 6.91 -3.97 1.79
N LEU A 6 6.63 -2.68 1.98
CA LEU A 6 5.35 -2.21 2.48
C LEU A 6 4.46 -1.88 1.29
N MET A 7 3.27 -2.45 1.26
CA MET A 7 2.29 -2.23 0.21
C MET A 7 1.03 -1.60 0.78
N TYR A 8 0.41 -0.73 0.01
CA TYR A 8 -0.93 -0.22 0.26
C TYR A 8 -1.87 -0.83 -0.76
N ILE A 9 -2.92 -1.50 -0.30
CA ILE A 9 -3.83 -2.26 -1.17
C ILE A 9 -5.26 -1.76 -1.02
N TRP A 10 -6.03 -1.88 -2.08
CA TRP A 10 -7.49 -1.80 -2.00
C TRP A 10 -7.99 -3.23 -1.86
N GLU A 11 -8.64 -3.53 -0.74
CA GLU A 11 -9.09 -4.89 -0.42
C GLU A 11 -10.62 -4.96 -0.49
N ASN A 12 -11.21 -6.15 -0.65
CA ASN A 12 -12.64 -6.27 -0.86
C ASN A 12 -13.47 -6.31 0.43
N ARG A 13 -12.89 -6.74 1.57
CA ARG A 13 -13.64 -7.13 2.78
C ARG A 13 -13.02 -6.66 4.09
N ALA A 14 -11.69 -6.63 4.18
CA ALA A 14 -10.93 -6.33 5.37
C ALA A 14 -10.99 -4.83 5.65
N PRO A 15 -11.16 -4.40 6.92
CA PRO A 15 -11.24 -2.99 7.24
C PRO A 15 -9.97 -2.22 6.85
N VAL A 16 -10.15 -0.93 6.52
CA VAL A 16 -9.04 0.01 6.32
C VAL A 16 -8.10 0.01 7.54
N SER A 17 -6.80 0.15 7.28
CA SER A 17 -5.69 0.05 8.24
C SER A 17 -5.38 -1.36 8.76
N THR A 18 -6.09 -2.40 8.30
CA THR A 18 -5.70 -3.79 8.59
C THR A 18 -4.33 -4.10 7.99
N ILE A 19 -3.47 -4.78 8.76
CA ILE A 19 -2.16 -5.23 8.31
C ILE A 19 -2.24 -6.72 7.96
N ILE A 20 -2.01 -7.02 6.68
CA ILE A 20 -2.01 -8.37 6.14
C ILE A 20 -0.56 -8.77 5.88
N THR A 21 -0.14 -9.91 6.42
CA THR A 21 1.16 -10.49 6.09
C THR A 21 1.02 -11.35 4.84
N ASN A 22 1.93 -11.20 3.88
CA ASN A 22 1.94 -12.03 2.68
C ASN A 22 2.11 -13.52 3.07
N GLN A 23 1.37 -14.40 2.39
CA GLN A 23 1.36 -15.83 2.72
C GLN A 23 2.67 -16.55 2.39
N HIS A 24 3.46 -16.01 1.46
CA HIS A 24 4.71 -16.62 0.98
C HIS A 24 5.95 -16.04 1.64
N THR A 25 5.86 -14.86 2.28
CA THR A 25 7.01 -14.20 2.91
C THR A 25 6.60 -13.20 3.99
N THR A 26 7.38 -13.16 5.07
CA THR A 26 7.23 -12.16 6.13
C THR A 26 7.79 -10.79 5.74
N ARG A 27 8.55 -10.71 4.63
CA ARG A 27 9.17 -9.48 4.12
C ARG A 27 8.19 -8.56 3.39
N VAL A 28 6.98 -9.04 3.10
CA VAL A 28 5.93 -8.23 2.48
C VAL A 28 4.79 -8.06 3.46
N LYS A 29 4.50 -6.80 3.80
CA LYS A 29 3.34 -6.41 4.61
C LYS A 29 2.46 -5.51 3.76
N MET A 30 1.15 -5.77 3.79
CA MET A 30 0.15 -5.01 3.09
C MET A 30 -0.72 -4.29 4.12
N ILE A 31 -0.96 -3.00 3.91
CA ILE A 31 -1.90 -2.21 4.70
C ILE A 31 -3.11 -1.93 3.80
N VAL A 32 -4.30 -2.25 4.28
CA VAL A 32 -5.54 -1.92 3.58
C VAL A 32 -5.71 -0.41 3.58
N ALA A 33 -5.62 0.21 2.40
CA ALA A 33 -5.79 1.64 2.22
C ALA A 33 -7.25 2.04 1.99
N GLU A 34 -8.01 1.18 1.30
CA GLU A 34 -9.45 1.31 1.04
C GLU A 34 -10.09 -0.09 1.04
N SER A 35 -11.38 -0.18 1.34
CA SER A 35 -12.12 -1.45 1.39
C SER A 35 -13.44 -1.42 0.63
N GLY A 36 -13.73 -2.51 -0.07
CA GLY A 36 -15.01 -2.73 -0.75
C GLY A 36 -15.12 -2.02 -2.10
N ASN A 37 -16.35 -1.91 -2.60
CA ASN A 37 -16.65 -1.41 -3.95
C ASN A 37 -17.45 -0.10 -3.96
N ASP A 38 -17.74 0.48 -2.79
CA ASP A 38 -18.58 1.68 -2.65
C ASP A 38 -17.98 2.92 -3.32
N ARG A 39 -16.68 2.92 -3.59
CA ARG A 39 -15.91 4.05 -4.14
C ARG A 39 -15.47 3.87 -5.59
N LEU A 40 -16.02 2.89 -6.30
CA LEU A 40 -15.67 2.65 -7.70
C LEU A 40 -16.04 3.84 -8.59
N GLY A 41 -15.10 4.26 -9.44
CA GLY A 41 -15.27 5.38 -10.36
C GLY A 41 -15.06 6.77 -9.76
N GLU A 42 -14.77 6.86 -8.45
CA GLU A 42 -14.43 8.12 -7.78
C GLU A 42 -12.91 8.36 -7.83
N TRP A 43 -12.48 9.62 -8.03
CA TRP A 43 -11.10 10.01 -7.77
C TRP A 43 -10.88 10.07 -6.26
N ARG A 44 -9.83 9.43 -5.77
CA ARG A 44 -9.50 9.34 -4.35
C ARG A 44 -8.09 9.88 -4.10
N GLU A 45 -7.94 10.56 -2.97
CA GLU A 45 -6.64 11.06 -2.51
C GLU A 45 -6.17 10.27 -1.30
N GLU A 46 -4.97 9.69 -1.41
CA GLU A 46 -4.43 8.78 -0.42
C GLU A 46 -3.09 9.31 0.09
N VAL A 47 -3.10 9.75 1.34
CA VAL A 47 -1.92 10.25 2.04
C VAL A 47 -1.51 9.29 3.14
N ARG A 48 -0.24 8.88 3.14
CA ARG A 48 0.30 7.93 4.12
C ARG A 48 1.63 8.39 4.67
N ASN A 49 1.84 8.14 5.96
CA ASN A 49 3.15 8.27 6.58
C ASN A 49 3.85 6.92 6.52
N VAL A 50 4.63 6.72 5.44
CA VAL A 50 5.32 5.45 5.17
C VAL A 50 6.28 5.06 6.29
N HIS A 51 6.88 6.03 6.99
CA HIS A 51 7.78 5.77 8.11
C HIS A 51 7.04 5.11 9.29
N GLU A 52 5.97 5.73 9.75
CA GLU A 52 5.17 5.22 10.87
C GLU A 52 4.44 3.93 10.51
N ASP A 53 3.95 3.82 9.28
CA ASP A 53 3.31 2.62 8.78
C ASP A 53 4.28 1.44 8.70
N TYR A 54 5.54 1.67 8.30
CA TYR A 54 6.57 0.64 8.31
C TYR A 54 6.85 0.15 9.74
N LYS A 55 7.05 1.08 10.67
CA LYS A 55 7.27 0.74 12.09
C LYS A 55 6.12 -0.08 12.66
N ARG A 56 4.88 0.30 12.35
CA ARG A 56 3.69 -0.44 12.77
C ARG A 56 3.62 -1.85 12.17
N ALA A 57 3.98 -2.00 10.90
CA ALA A 57 3.85 -3.27 10.17
C ALA A 57 4.99 -4.27 10.44
N PHE A 58 6.21 -3.77 10.68
CA PHE A 58 7.41 -4.59 10.82
C PHE A 58 7.99 -4.59 12.24
N GLY A 59 7.63 -3.61 13.09
CA GLY A 59 8.14 -3.50 14.46
C GLY A 59 9.59 -3.03 14.57
N GLU A 60 10.17 -2.49 13.49
CA GLU A 60 11.55 -2.02 13.40
C GLU A 60 11.63 -0.67 12.66
N GLU A 61 12.76 0.03 12.79
CA GLU A 61 13.00 1.28 12.05
C GLU A 61 13.19 0.99 10.54
N PRO A 62 12.52 1.75 9.65
CA PRO A 62 12.67 1.55 8.21
C PRO A 62 14.09 1.90 7.75
N PRO A 63 14.69 1.08 6.88
CA PRO A 63 15.88 1.50 6.14
C PRO A 63 15.50 2.60 5.13
N MET A 64 16.51 3.19 4.48
CA MET A 64 16.28 4.15 3.39
C MET A 64 15.42 3.53 2.29
N THR A 65 14.34 4.22 1.90
CA THR A 65 13.46 3.81 0.80
C THR A 65 14.24 3.73 -0.50
N ARG A 66 14.27 2.53 -1.09
CA ARG A 66 15.00 2.28 -2.35
C ARG A 66 14.17 2.58 -3.59
N SER A 67 12.87 2.33 -3.53
CA SER A 67 11.97 2.43 -4.67
C SER A 67 10.53 2.60 -4.22
N VAL A 68 9.73 3.27 -5.02
CA VAL A 68 8.27 3.35 -4.91
C VAL A 68 7.68 2.80 -6.19
N GLY A 69 6.66 1.95 -6.06
CA GLY A 69 5.95 1.36 -7.18
C GLY A 69 4.45 1.58 -7.02
N ILE A 70 3.78 1.84 -8.14
CA ILE A 70 2.33 1.94 -8.24
C ILE A 70 1.92 0.99 -9.36
N MET A 71 0.93 0.15 -9.09
CA MET A 71 0.48 -0.85 -10.05
C MET A 71 -0.99 -1.16 -9.85
N THR A 72 -1.62 -1.63 -10.93
CA THR A 72 -2.88 -2.35 -10.88
C THR A 72 -2.59 -3.78 -11.31
N ASP A 73 -2.89 -4.76 -10.46
CA ASP A 73 -2.72 -6.18 -10.75
C ASP A 73 -4.07 -6.87 -10.99
N THR A 74 -4.04 -7.86 -11.88
CA THR A 74 -5.19 -8.72 -12.23
C THR A 74 -4.75 -10.16 -12.44
N ASP A 75 -3.51 -10.49 -12.08
CA ASP A 75 -2.92 -11.81 -12.27
C ASP A 75 -3.74 -12.91 -11.57
N ASN A 76 -4.26 -12.61 -10.38
CA ASN A 76 -5.04 -13.57 -9.60
C ASN A 76 -6.52 -13.66 -10.01
N THR A 77 -7.05 -12.71 -10.77
CA THR A 77 -8.46 -12.69 -11.21
C THR A 77 -8.62 -13.06 -12.68
N GLY A 78 -7.58 -12.86 -13.50
CA GLY A 78 -7.66 -12.99 -14.96
C GLY A 78 -8.52 -11.91 -15.63
N GLU A 79 -9.00 -10.94 -14.86
CA GLU A 79 -9.87 -9.87 -15.33
C GLU A 79 -9.07 -8.77 -16.04
N LYS A 80 -9.78 -7.86 -16.70
CA LYS A 80 -9.19 -6.64 -17.24
C LYS A 80 -9.71 -5.43 -16.51
N VAL A 81 -8.80 -4.63 -15.97
CA VAL A 81 -9.12 -3.42 -15.23
C VAL A 81 -8.33 -2.24 -15.76
N HIS A 82 -8.88 -1.05 -15.56
CA HIS A 82 -8.22 0.21 -15.82
C HIS A 82 -8.20 1.01 -14.52
N ALA A 83 -7.03 1.52 -14.14
CA ALA A 83 -6.90 2.51 -13.07
C ALA A 83 -6.14 3.72 -13.60
N TYR A 84 -6.51 4.89 -13.09
CA TYR A 84 -5.83 6.14 -13.36
C TYR A 84 -5.11 6.57 -12.09
N TYR A 85 -3.90 7.11 -12.27
CA TYR A 85 -3.08 7.62 -11.18
C TYR A 85 -2.61 9.03 -11.56
N GLY A 86 -2.59 9.94 -10.59
CA GLY A 86 -2.19 11.32 -10.79
C GLY A 86 -1.72 11.96 -9.51
N ASP A 87 -1.05 13.11 -9.64
CA ASP A 87 -0.57 13.94 -8.54
C ASP A 87 0.25 13.16 -7.49
N ILE A 88 1.12 12.27 -7.97
CA ILE A 88 1.95 11.42 -7.13
C ILE A 88 3.13 12.22 -6.58
N SER A 89 3.21 12.31 -5.25
CA SER A 89 4.34 12.92 -4.56
C SER A 89 4.89 12.00 -3.46
N PHE A 90 6.21 11.99 -3.33
CA PHE A 90 6.89 11.37 -2.20
C PHE A 90 7.75 12.42 -1.53
N GLN A 91 7.29 12.89 -0.38
CA GLN A 91 7.86 14.03 0.30
C GLN A 91 8.18 13.70 1.76
N ARG A 92 9.14 14.44 2.31
CA ARG A 92 9.40 14.39 3.74
C ARG A 92 8.19 14.95 4.47
N ALA A 93 7.75 14.28 5.54
CA ALA A 93 6.73 14.84 6.41
C ALA A 93 7.17 16.23 6.90
N ALA A 94 6.25 17.19 6.91
CA ALA A 94 6.51 18.50 7.48
C ALA A 94 7.02 18.30 8.92
N ARG A 95 8.05 19.06 9.31
CA ARG A 95 8.41 19.12 10.73
C ARG A 95 7.20 19.70 11.47
N PRO A 96 6.79 19.12 12.61
CA PRO A 96 5.79 19.73 13.46
C PRO A 96 6.20 21.14 13.89
#